data_AF-A0A7W7PBB5-F1
#
_entry.id   AF-A0A7W7PBB5-F1
#
_cell.length_a   1.000
_cell.length_b   1.000
_cell.length_c   1.000
_cell.angle_alpha   90.00
_cell.angle_beta   90.00
_cell.angle_gamma   90.00
#
_symmetry.space_group_name_H-M   'P 1'
#
loop_
_entity.id
_entity.type
_entity.pdbx_description
1 polymer ?
#
loop_
_entity_poly.entity_id
_entity_poly.type
_entity_poly.pdbx_seq_one_letter_code
_entity_poly.pdbx_strand_id
1 'polypeptide(L)'
;MNQHGAVLDATHVRALFQELSDRLGAAGVHAQLFVVGGAAMALAYDQGRLTRDVDALFIPAPEVREAAEMIGASHGLEPDWLNDAAKGFLPGQDEHPVTVFESESLLVQVASPEYLLAMKLHASRDERDLDDAATLFLRLGYTTAEQGIELLTSTYPTGRLLPRHRYIVEDVAQRSVARRAEQKSAPQKTDRRPPQQSTERRSKLPPSEAFGRGSGRPRGPQPPTLGP
;
A
#
# COMPACT_ATOMS: atom_id res chain seq x y z
N MET A 1 -1.82 -18.42 28.64
CA MET A 1 -2.35 -18.10 27.30
C MET A 1 -1.26 -17.41 26.52
N ASN A 2 -0.78 -18.01 25.42
CA ASN A 2 0.18 -17.36 24.53
C ASN A 2 -0.57 -16.44 23.59
N GLN A 3 -0.79 -15.18 23.99
CA GLN A 3 -1.33 -14.15 23.10
C GLN A 3 -0.24 -13.74 22.12
N HIS A 4 -0.10 -14.46 21.02
CA HIS A 4 0.57 -13.92 19.85
C HIS A 4 -0.47 -13.04 19.17
N GLY A 5 -0.36 -11.72 19.38
CA GLY A 5 -1.24 -10.74 18.73
C GLY A 5 -1.37 -11.03 17.24
N ALA A 6 -2.58 -10.90 16.71
CA ALA A 6 -2.88 -11.20 15.32
C ALA A 6 -1.95 -10.42 14.39
N VAL A 7 -1.44 -11.10 13.36
CA VAL A 7 -0.54 -10.50 12.39
C VAL A 7 -1.36 -9.97 11.22
N LEU A 8 -1.12 -8.73 10.83
CA LEU A 8 -1.88 -7.98 9.84
C LEU A 8 -1.07 -7.82 8.54
N ASP A 9 -1.66 -8.21 7.42
CA ASP A 9 -1.16 -7.84 6.09
C ASP A 9 -1.83 -6.55 5.58
N ALA A 10 -1.38 -6.05 4.44
CA ALA A 10 -1.92 -4.83 3.85
C ALA A 10 -3.43 -4.90 3.53
N THR A 11 -3.95 -6.09 3.19
CA THR A 11 -5.37 -6.28 2.85
C THR A 11 -6.21 -6.17 4.11
N HIS A 12 -5.79 -6.84 5.18
CA HIS A 12 -6.44 -6.77 6.49
C HIS A 12 -6.42 -5.34 7.05
N VAL A 13 -5.27 -4.64 7.00
CA VAL A 13 -5.19 -3.25 7.46
C VAL A 13 -6.15 -2.33 6.68
N ARG A 14 -6.27 -2.50 5.36
CA ARG A 14 -7.21 -1.72 4.54
C ARG A 14 -8.68 -2.00 4.88
N ALA A 15 -9.01 -3.25 5.21
CA ALA A 15 -10.35 -3.61 5.67
C ALA A 15 -10.68 -2.95 7.02
N LEU A 16 -9.71 -2.91 7.95
CA LEU A 16 -9.87 -2.21 9.22
C LEU A 16 -10.03 -0.69 9.03
N PHE A 17 -9.34 -0.09 8.06
CA PHE A 17 -9.57 1.33 7.71
C PHE A 17 -10.96 1.58 7.14
N GLN A 18 -11.52 0.65 6.35
CA GLN A 18 -12.91 0.77 5.90
C GLN A 18 -13.88 0.75 7.09
N GLU A 19 -13.70 -0.17 8.04
CA GLU A 19 -14.57 -0.22 9.22
C GLU A 19 -14.40 1.03 10.11
N LEU A 20 -13.18 1.54 10.25
CA LEU A 20 -12.90 2.80 10.93
C LEU A 20 -13.63 3.97 10.25
N SER A 21 -13.56 4.05 8.92
CA SER A 21 -14.29 5.03 8.12
C SER A 21 -15.79 4.96 8.37
N ASP A 22 -16.37 3.77 8.33
CA ASP A 22 -17.82 3.58 8.49
C ASP A 22 -18.30 4.02 9.89
N ARG A 23 -17.53 3.69 10.93
CA ARG A 23 -17.83 4.10 12.32
C ARG A 23 -17.71 5.60 12.52
N LEU A 24 -16.65 6.21 11.98
CA LEU A 24 -16.47 7.67 12.04
C LEU A 24 -17.57 8.39 11.26
N GLY A 25 -17.94 7.89 10.08
CA GLY A 25 -19.03 8.43 9.28
C GLY A 25 -20.38 8.37 9.98
N ALA A 26 -20.69 7.25 10.66
CA ALA A 26 -21.90 7.13 11.47
C ALA A 26 -21.95 8.12 12.65
N ALA A 27 -20.79 8.55 13.14
CA ALA A 27 -20.66 9.57 14.18
C ALA A 27 -20.57 11.01 13.63
N GLY A 28 -20.56 11.20 12.31
CA GLY A 28 -20.37 12.51 11.68
C GLY A 28 -18.96 13.09 11.85
N VAL A 29 -17.96 12.23 12.06
CA VAL A 29 -16.56 12.61 12.29
C VAL A 29 -15.75 12.41 11.01
N HIS A 30 -14.94 13.41 10.67
CA HIS A 30 -13.91 13.30 9.63
C HIS A 30 -12.54 13.16 10.29
N ALA A 31 -11.78 12.14 9.90
CA ALA A 31 -10.45 11.89 10.45
C ALA A 31 -9.37 11.83 9.37
N GLN A 32 -8.14 12.14 9.79
CA GLN A 32 -6.94 11.98 9.00
C GLN A 32 -5.93 11.15 9.78
N LEU A 33 -5.36 10.14 9.13
CA LEU A 33 -4.29 9.29 9.66
C LEU A 33 -3.03 9.50 8.83
N PHE A 34 -1.90 9.70 9.50
CA PHE A 34 -0.55 9.68 8.93
C PHE A 34 0.21 8.49 9.51
N VAL A 35 0.24 7.40 8.74
CA VAL A 35 0.77 6.10 9.12
C VAL A 35 2.27 6.03 8.86
N VAL A 36 3.02 5.50 9.84
CA VAL A 36 4.46 5.31 9.78
C VAL A 36 4.84 3.88 10.16
N GLY A 37 6.14 3.59 10.31
CA GLY A 37 6.61 2.33 10.86
C GLY A 37 6.33 1.11 9.96
N GLY A 38 6.09 -0.04 10.59
CA GLY A 38 5.90 -1.32 9.90
C GLY A 38 4.62 -1.38 9.05
N ALA A 39 3.54 -0.74 9.51
CA ALA A 39 2.29 -0.66 8.75
C ALA A 39 2.45 0.15 7.46
N ALA A 40 3.19 1.26 7.49
CA ALA A 40 3.49 2.03 6.28
C ALA A 40 4.28 1.21 5.25
N MET A 41 5.25 0.41 5.73
CA MET A 41 5.97 -0.54 4.87
C MET A 41 5.02 -1.53 4.20
N ALA A 42 4.13 -2.18 4.97
CA ALA A 42 3.15 -3.12 4.45
C ALA A 42 2.17 -2.49 3.43
N LEU A 43 1.70 -1.27 3.71
CA LEU A 43 0.68 -0.63 2.90
C LEU A 43 1.18 -0.12 1.54
N ALA A 44 2.45 0.29 1.43
CA ALA A 44 2.95 1.00 0.25
C ALA A 44 4.30 0.50 -0.33
N TYR A 45 5.18 -0.12 0.47
CA TYR A 45 6.57 -0.31 0.06
C TYR A 45 7.02 -1.76 -0.05
N ASP A 46 6.41 -2.67 0.71
CA ASP A 46 6.65 -4.11 0.70
C ASP A 46 5.35 -4.88 0.95
N GLN A 47 4.75 -5.44 -0.12
CA GLN A 47 3.48 -6.16 -0.03
C GLN A 47 3.58 -7.49 0.75
N GLY A 48 4.79 -8.03 0.94
CA GLY A 48 5.00 -9.22 1.76
C GLY A 48 5.13 -8.92 3.26
N ARG A 49 5.18 -7.63 3.63
CA ARG A 49 5.40 -7.21 5.00
C ARG A 49 4.15 -7.43 5.83
N LEU A 50 4.36 -8.08 6.98
CA LEU A 50 3.35 -8.30 8.00
C LEU A 50 3.61 -7.40 9.21
N THR A 51 2.59 -6.71 9.71
CA THR A 51 2.68 -5.87 10.92
C THR A 51 1.85 -6.44 12.06
N ARG A 52 2.07 -5.99 13.30
CA ARG A 52 1.21 -6.34 14.45
C ARG A 52 0.21 -5.24 14.77
N ASP A 53 0.59 -4.02 14.40
CA ASP A 53 -0.05 -2.78 14.75
C ASP A 53 0.17 -1.74 13.64
N VAL A 54 -0.54 -0.62 13.77
CA VAL A 54 -0.52 0.55 12.93
C VAL A 54 -0.08 1.73 13.80
N ASP A 55 1.17 2.14 13.65
CA ASP A 55 1.67 3.40 14.20
C ASP A 55 1.20 4.57 13.32
N ALA A 56 0.43 5.50 13.87
CA ALA A 56 -0.04 6.66 13.12
C ALA A 56 -0.20 7.91 13.98
N LEU A 57 0.00 9.08 13.40
CA LEU A 57 -0.68 10.27 13.90
C LEU A 57 -2.11 10.26 13.40
N PHE A 58 -3.04 10.70 14.23
CA PHE A 58 -4.41 10.84 13.81
C PHE A 58 -5.12 12.01 14.47
N ILE A 59 -6.01 12.63 13.71
CA ILE A 59 -6.82 13.77 14.12
C ILE A 59 -8.25 13.53 13.64
N PRO A 60 -9.27 13.65 14.51
CA PRO A 60 -9.17 13.94 15.93
C PRO A 60 -8.82 12.69 16.76
N ALA A 61 -8.02 12.87 17.82
CA ALA A 61 -7.45 11.75 18.58
C ALA A 61 -8.44 10.96 19.45
N PRO A 62 -9.38 11.60 20.18
CA PRO A 62 -10.33 10.88 21.02
C PRO A 62 -11.22 9.90 20.23
N GLU A 63 -11.84 10.39 19.16
CA GLU A 63 -12.84 9.66 18.37
C GLU A 63 -12.19 8.52 17.58
N VAL A 64 -10.99 8.74 17.03
CA VAL A 64 -10.24 7.68 16.35
C VAL A 64 -9.83 6.59 17.33
N ARG A 65 -9.39 6.96 18.55
CA ARG A 65 -8.98 5.97 19.57
C ARG A 65 -10.17 5.14 20.04
N GLU A 66 -11.31 5.78 20.33
CA GLU A 66 -12.54 5.10 20.72
C GLU A 66 -13.01 4.12 19.62
N ALA A 67 -13.03 4.56 18.37
CA ALA A 67 -13.39 3.71 17.24
C ALA A 67 -12.41 2.54 17.06
N ALA A 68 -11.10 2.80 17.19
CA ALA A 68 -10.06 1.77 17.10
C ALA A 68 -10.19 0.70 18.19
N GLU A 69 -10.45 1.09 19.44
CA GLU A 69 -10.64 0.16 20.56
C GLU A 69 -11.84 -0.78 20.29
N MET A 70 -12.96 -0.25 19.79
CA MET A 70 -14.13 -1.06 19.43
C MET A 70 -13.86 -2.04 18.29
N ILE A 71 -13.11 -1.60 17.26
CA ILE A 71 -12.69 -2.47 16.15
C ILE A 71 -11.78 -3.57 16.69
N GLY A 72 -10.78 -3.21 17.51
CA GLY A 72 -9.84 -4.16 18.07
C GLY A 72 -10.53 -5.27 18.85
N ALA A 73 -11.48 -4.89 19.73
CA ALA A 73 -12.31 -5.85 20.46
C ALA A 73 -13.15 -6.76 19.54
N SER A 74 -13.67 -6.24 18.44
CA SER A 74 -14.50 -6.99 17.49
C SER A 74 -13.70 -8.01 16.67
N HIS A 75 -12.43 -7.73 16.41
CA HIS A 75 -11.52 -8.57 15.61
C HIS A 75 -10.53 -9.40 16.45
N GLY A 76 -10.58 -9.28 17.78
CA GLY A 76 -9.62 -9.95 18.67
C GLY A 76 -8.19 -9.43 18.51
N LEU A 77 -8.03 -8.15 18.14
CA LEU A 77 -6.75 -7.46 18.10
C LEU A 77 -6.42 -6.90 19.48
N GLU A 78 -5.14 -6.58 19.70
CA GLU A 78 -4.74 -5.84 20.89
C GLU A 78 -5.41 -4.44 20.90
N PRO A 79 -5.74 -3.87 22.08
CA PRO A 79 -6.41 -2.58 22.17
C PRO A 79 -5.67 -1.43 21.47
N ASP A 80 -4.35 -1.53 21.35
CA ASP A 80 -3.46 -0.55 20.75
C ASP A 80 -3.02 -0.91 19.32
N TRP A 81 -3.78 -1.78 18.62
CA TRP A 81 -3.49 -2.13 17.22
C TRP A 81 -3.43 -0.91 16.29
N LEU A 82 -4.09 0.19 16.62
CA LEU A 82 -3.89 1.52 16.05
C LEU A 82 -3.49 2.48 17.17
N ASN A 83 -2.27 3.00 17.12
CA ASN A 83 -1.74 3.83 18.21
C ASN A 83 -0.87 5.00 17.68
N ASP A 84 -0.63 5.99 18.54
CA ASP A 84 0.18 7.18 18.24
C ASP A 84 1.55 7.18 18.92
N ALA A 85 2.10 5.99 19.25
CA ALA A 85 3.39 5.85 19.94
C ALA A 85 4.56 6.45 19.14
N ALA A 86 4.44 6.50 17.81
CA ALA A 86 5.45 7.10 16.94
C ALA A 86 5.52 8.63 17.01
N LYS A 87 4.52 9.32 17.58
CA LYS A 87 4.39 10.80 17.55
C LYS A 87 5.62 11.57 18.01
N GLY A 88 6.31 11.08 19.06
CA GLY A 88 7.51 11.72 19.61
C GLY A 88 8.77 11.55 18.75
N PHE A 89 8.73 10.69 17.73
CA PHE A 89 9.89 10.31 16.91
C PHE A 89 9.85 10.89 15.50
N LEU A 90 8.76 11.58 15.15
CA LEU A 90 8.54 12.14 13.82
C LEU A 90 9.49 13.32 13.56
N PRO A 91 10.23 13.32 12.44
CA PRO A 91 11.18 14.39 12.11
C PRO A 91 10.54 15.73 11.70
N GLY A 92 9.21 15.81 11.64
CA GLY A 92 8.48 17.01 11.21
C GLY A 92 7.37 16.65 10.24
N GLN A 93 6.99 17.62 9.39
CA GLN A 93 6.03 17.40 8.32
C GLN A 93 6.67 16.61 7.18
N ASP A 94 5.88 15.76 6.54
CA ASP A 94 6.23 15.08 5.30
C ASP A 94 5.64 15.87 4.13
N GLU A 95 6.46 16.25 3.15
CA GLU A 95 6.03 17.06 2.01
C GLU A 95 5.29 16.22 0.96
N HIS A 96 5.55 14.91 0.92
CA HIS A 96 5.07 14.03 -0.14
C HIS A 96 4.46 12.72 0.39
N PRO A 97 3.50 12.80 1.32
CA PRO A 97 2.86 11.61 1.86
C PRO A 97 2.04 10.90 0.76
N VAL A 98 1.94 9.57 0.85
CA VAL A 98 1.22 8.74 -0.15
C VAL A 98 -0.16 8.37 0.38
N THR A 99 -1.23 8.80 -0.29
CA THR A 99 -2.60 8.37 0.06
C THR A 99 -2.78 6.88 -0.24
N VAL A 100 -3.16 6.12 0.79
CA VAL A 100 -3.40 4.67 0.68
C VAL A 100 -4.86 4.30 0.89
N PHE A 101 -5.64 5.13 1.56
CA PHE A 101 -7.08 4.94 1.73
C PHE A 101 -7.74 6.32 1.80
N GLU A 102 -8.89 6.46 1.16
CA GLU A 102 -9.66 7.70 1.18
C GLU A 102 -11.15 7.38 1.06
N SER A 103 -11.94 8.01 1.92
CA SER A 103 -13.39 8.00 1.93
C SER A 103 -13.92 9.38 2.33
N GLU A 104 -15.24 9.54 2.38
CA GLU A 104 -15.84 10.80 2.87
C GLU A 104 -15.45 11.12 4.31
N SER A 105 -15.21 10.11 5.16
CA SER A 105 -14.98 10.27 6.60
C SER A 105 -13.54 10.01 7.04
N LEU A 106 -12.69 9.46 6.17
CA LEU A 106 -11.33 9.05 6.55
C LEU A 106 -10.34 9.23 5.39
N LEU A 107 -9.29 10.01 5.64
CA LEU A 107 -8.10 10.05 4.81
C LEU A 107 -6.95 9.33 5.52
N VAL A 108 -6.34 8.33 4.87
CA VAL A 108 -5.14 7.67 5.38
C VAL A 108 -4.01 7.86 4.39
N GLN A 109 -2.95 8.48 4.88
CA GLN A 109 -1.70 8.66 4.17
C GLN A 109 -0.59 7.91 4.90
N VAL A 110 0.36 7.37 4.14
CA VAL A 110 1.60 6.83 4.70
C VAL A 110 2.74 7.80 4.44
N ALA A 111 3.74 7.80 5.33
CA ALA A 111 4.97 8.53 5.12
C ALA A 111 5.66 8.16 3.80
N SER A 112 6.26 9.16 3.16
CA SER A 112 7.09 9.04 1.96
C SER A 112 8.28 8.10 2.20
N PRO A 113 8.85 7.50 1.15
CA PRO A 113 9.95 6.56 1.34
C PRO A 113 11.18 7.22 2.01
N GLU A 114 11.49 8.48 1.69
CA GLU A 114 12.57 9.25 2.31
C GLU A 114 12.31 9.49 3.80
N TYR A 115 11.08 9.88 4.15
CA TYR A 115 10.69 10.11 5.54
C TYR A 115 10.80 8.83 6.37
N LEU A 116 10.28 7.72 5.86
CA LEU A 116 10.42 6.42 6.52
C LEU A 116 11.88 5.97 6.60
N LEU A 117 12.67 6.16 5.54
CA LEU A 117 14.08 5.75 5.56
C LEU A 117 14.82 6.51 6.66
N ALA A 118 14.62 7.82 6.76
CA ALA A 118 15.21 8.64 7.81
C ALA A 118 14.81 8.12 9.21
N MET A 119 13.52 7.83 9.42
CA MET A 119 13.03 7.26 10.69
C MET A 119 13.67 5.90 11.01
N LYS A 120 13.77 5.00 10.03
CA LYS A 120 14.35 3.66 10.21
C LYS A 120 15.84 3.73 10.53
N LEU A 121 16.59 4.56 9.80
CA LEU A 121 18.03 4.78 10.05
C LEU A 121 18.29 5.44 11.42
N HIS A 122 17.41 6.35 11.85
CA HIS A 122 17.54 7.03 13.14
C HIS A 122 17.19 6.11 14.32
N ALA A 123 16.11 5.35 14.20
CA ALA A 123 15.63 4.45 15.25
C ALA A 123 16.47 3.16 15.33
N SER A 124 16.67 2.48 14.19
CA SER A 124 17.43 1.24 14.00
C SER A 124 17.37 0.28 15.19
N ARG A 125 16.15 -0.11 15.57
CA ARG A 125 15.89 -0.81 16.85
C ARG A 125 16.19 -2.30 16.76
N ASP A 126 15.93 -2.90 15.61
CA ASP A 126 16.08 -4.32 15.36
C ASP A 126 16.45 -4.61 13.90
N GLU A 127 16.64 -5.89 13.59
CA GLU A 127 16.97 -6.38 12.25
C GLU A 127 15.90 -6.01 11.21
N ARG A 128 14.63 -5.90 11.63
CA ARG A 128 13.53 -5.52 10.74
C ARG A 128 13.62 -4.06 10.34
N ASP A 129 14.04 -3.17 11.25
CA ASP A 129 14.29 -1.77 10.88
C ASP A 129 15.42 -1.65 9.84
N LEU A 130 16.49 -2.44 9.96
CA LEU A 130 17.59 -2.46 8.99
C LEU A 130 17.14 -3.02 7.63
N ASP A 131 16.30 -4.06 7.65
CA ASP A 131 15.75 -4.65 6.44
C ASP A 131 14.73 -3.76 5.74
N ASP A 132 13.84 -3.10 6.50
CA ASP A 132 12.92 -2.09 5.99
C ASP A 132 13.71 -0.92 5.39
N ALA A 133 14.76 -0.43 6.09
CA ALA A 133 15.64 0.61 5.59
C ALA A 133 16.34 0.21 4.29
N ALA A 134 16.84 -1.02 4.17
CA ALA A 134 17.47 -1.50 2.93
C ALA A 134 16.49 -1.57 1.75
N THR A 135 15.22 -1.92 2.00
CA THR A 135 14.14 -1.87 0.98
C THR A 135 13.93 -0.43 0.50
N LEU A 136 13.81 0.51 1.43
CA LEU A 136 13.57 1.93 1.11
C LEU A 136 14.79 2.55 0.40
N PHE A 137 15.99 2.26 0.88
CA PHE A 137 17.25 2.71 0.29
C PHE A 137 17.37 2.27 -1.18
N LEU A 138 17.04 1.00 -1.47
CA LEU A 138 17.01 0.48 -2.82
C LEU A 138 15.94 1.16 -3.69
N ARG A 139 14.74 1.35 -3.15
CA ARG A 139 13.60 2.00 -3.82
C ARG A 139 13.91 3.44 -4.21
N LEU A 140 14.60 4.18 -3.33
CA LEU A 140 15.06 5.55 -3.55
C LEU A 140 16.23 5.64 -4.54
N GLY A 141 16.77 4.50 -4.97
CA GLY A 141 17.90 4.46 -5.87
C GLY A 141 19.21 4.86 -5.21
N TYR A 142 19.27 4.92 -3.87
CA TYR A 142 20.51 5.19 -3.16
C TYR A 142 21.50 4.04 -3.38
N THR A 143 22.77 4.41 -3.42
CA THR A 143 23.89 3.52 -3.74
C THR A 143 25.06 3.66 -2.77
N THR A 144 25.15 4.76 -2.03
CA THR A 144 26.27 5.01 -1.12
C THR A 144 25.80 5.44 0.26
N ALA A 145 26.58 5.10 1.28
CA ALA A 145 26.26 5.43 2.67
C ALA A 145 26.16 6.96 2.89
N GLU A 146 26.92 7.74 2.12
CA GLU A 146 26.90 9.21 2.17
C GLU A 146 25.49 9.76 1.90
N GLN A 147 24.74 9.17 0.96
CA GLN A 147 23.37 9.60 0.65
C GLN A 147 22.41 9.38 1.84
N GLY A 148 22.59 8.28 2.59
CA GLY A 148 21.82 8.03 3.80
C GLY A 148 22.19 8.97 4.95
N ILE A 149 23.47 9.34 5.06
CA ILE A 149 23.93 10.32 6.05
C ILE A 149 23.46 11.74 5.70
N GLU A 150 23.47 12.10 4.43
CA GLU A 150 22.90 13.36 3.94
C GLU A 150 21.42 13.44 4.28
N LEU A 151 20.63 12.41 3.97
CA LEU A 151 19.23 12.31 4.36
C LEU A 151 19.04 12.52 5.86
N LEU A 152 19.77 11.79 6.71
CA LEU A 152 19.66 11.95 8.16
C LEU A 152 19.99 13.38 8.63
N THR A 153 20.98 14.02 8.00
CA THR A 153 21.41 15.38 8.37
C THR A 153 20.45 16.45 7.88
N SER A 154 19.77 16.24 6.74
CA SER A 154 18.70 17.12 6.27
C SER A 154 17.41 16.95 7.07
N THR A 155 17.15 15.75 7.60
CA THR A 155 15.88 15.42 8.26
C THR A 155 15.92 15.66 9.78
N TYR A 156 17.05 15.41 10.44
CA TYR A 156 17.20 15.59 11.89
C TYR A 156 18.23 16.67 12.21
N PRO A 157 18.01 17.51 13.25
CA PRO A 157 19.03 18.42 13.76
C PRO A 157 20.33 17.67 14.06
N THR A 158 21.48 18.24 13.69
CA THR A 158 22.80 17.57 13.79
C THR A 158 23.10 17.04 15.19
N GLY A 159 22.63 17.72 16.25
CA GLY A 159 22.78 17.27 17.64
C GLY A 159 22.02 15.99 18.01
N ARG A 160 21.12 15.51 17.14
CA ARG A 160 20.39 14.24 17.29
C ARG A 160 21.04 13.07 16.55
N LEU A 161 22.18 13.30 15.88
CA LEU A 161 22.93 12.26 15.19
C LEU A 161 24.10 11.77 16.06
N LEU A 162 24.06 10.48 16.36
CA LEU A 162 25.11 9.76 17.09
C LEU A 162 26.09 9.09 16.11
N PRO A 163 27.35 8.83 16.52
CA PRO A 163 28.32 8.11 15.68
C PRO A 163 27.81 6.78 15.15
N ARG A 164 26.93 6.09 15.89
CA ARG A 164 26.32 4.81 15.48
C ARG A 164 25.56 4.88 14.15
N HIS A 165 25.00 6.03 13.79
CA HIS A 165 24.22 6.16 12.55
C HIS A 165 25.09 5.95 11.31
N ARG A 166 26.40 6.24 11.37
CA ARG A 166 27.32 5.93 10.27
C ARG A 166 27.38 4.42 10.01
N TYR A 167 27.59 3.63 11.05
CA TYR A 167 27.61 2.17 10.93
C TYR A 167 26.27 1.60 10.45
N ILE A 168 25.14 2.13 10.94
CA ILE A 168 23.80 1.72 10.51
C ILE A 168 23.62 1.97 9.01
N VAL A 169 23.98 3.17 8.55
CA VAL A 169 23.83 3.54 7.14
C VAL A 169 24.77 2.73 6.23
N GLU A 170 26.00 2.45 6.68
CA GLU A 170 26.93 1.56 5.99
C GLU A 170 26.37 0.14 5.85
N ASP A 171 25.80 -0.44 6.91
CA ASP A 171 25.16 -1.76 6.88
C ASP A 171 23.97 -1.78 5.91
N VAL A 172 23.08 -0.79 6.01
CA VAL A 172 21.93 -0.65 5.10
C VAL A 172 22.37 -0.52 3.64
N ALA A 173 23.42 0.24 3.37
CA ALA A 173 23.98 0.37 2.02
C ALA A 173 24.50 -0.98 1.50
N GLN A 174 25.23 -1.74 2.32
CA GLN A 174 25.72 -3.08 1.96
C GLN A 174 24.57 -4.06 1.69
N ARG A 175 23.55 -4.09 2.57
CA ARG A 175 22.32 -4.89 2.38
C ARG A 175 21.62 -4.54 1.07
N SER A 176 21.52 -3.25 0.74
CA SER A 176 20.87 -2.81 -0.50
C SER A 176 21.63 -3.28 -1.75
N VAL A 177 22.97 -3.34 -1.70
CA VAL A 177 23.82 -3.87 -2.78
C VAL A 177 23.58 -5.36 -2.98
N ALA A 178 23.55 -6.14 -1.89
CA ALA A 178 23.26 -7.56 -1.94
C ALA A 178 21.89 -7.84 -2.57
N ARG A 179 20.84 -7.16 -2.12
CA ARG A 179 19.48 -7.26 -2.68
C ARG A 179 19.42 -6.88 -4.15
N ARG A 180 20.16 -5.84 -4.56
CA ARG A 180 20.24 -5.44 -5.98
C ARG A 180 20.90 -6.52 -6.84
N ALA A 181 21.93 -7.20 -6.33
CA ALA A 181 22.58 -8.31 -7.02
C ALA A 181 21.64 -9.52 -7.18
N GLU A 182 20.86 -9.83 -6.14
CA GLU A 182 19.83 -10.88 -6.18
C GLU A 182 18.73 -10.58 -7.20
N GLN A 183 18.21 -9.34 -7.22
CA GLN A 183 17.20 -8.91 -8.20
C GLN A 183 17.69 -8.98 -9.65
N LYS A 184 18.98 -8.70 -9.89
CA LYS A 184 19.61 -8.84 -11.21
C LYS A 184 19.84 -10.31 -11.61
N SER A 185 20.02 -11.19 -10.62
CA SER A 185 20.33 -12.62 -10.84
C SER A 185 19.07 -13.49 -10.90
N ALA A 186 17.92 -13.00 -10.45
CA ALA A 186 16.65 -13.70 -10.54
C ALA A 186 16.27 -13.94 -12.01
N PRO A 187 15.97 -15.19 -12.43
CA PRO A 187 15.57 -15.45 -13.80
C PRO A 187 14.31 -14.66 -14.11
N GLN A 188 14.40 -13.79 -15.12
CA GLN A 188 13.28 -13.08 -15.71
C GLN A 188 12.21 -14.14 -16.01
N LYS A 189 11.10 -14.15 -15.27
CA LYS A 189 9.96 -15.03 -15.59
C LYS A 189 9.53 -14.66 -17.00
N THR A 190 10.05 -15.38 -17.98
CA THR A 190 9.59 -15.32 -19.36
C THR A 190 8.11 -15.64 -19.30
N ASP A 191 7.31 -14.67 -19.73
CA ASP A 191 5.88 -14.79 -19.94
C ASP A 191 5.62 -15.97 -20.89
N ARG A 192 5.53 -17.19 -20.33
CA ARG A 192 5.09 -18.38 -21.04
C ARG A 192 3.59 -18.28 -21.15
N ARG A 193 3.14 -17.52 -22.14
CA ARG A 193 1.81 -17.59 -22.70
C ARG A 193 1.46 -19.09 -22.91
N PRO A 194 0.41 -19.63 -22.28
CA PRO A 194 0.04 -21.02 -22.51
C PRO A 194 -0.34 -21.22 -23.99
N PRO A 195 0.01 -22.36 -24.62
CA PRO A 195 -0.33 -22.59 -26.01
C PRO A 195 -1.85 -22.65 -26.16
N GLN A 196 -2.39 -21.76 -26.99
CA GLN A 196 -3.79 -21.81 -27.39
C GLN A 196 -4.06 -23.14 -28.09
N GLN A 197 -4.93 -23.95 -27.51
CA GLN A 197 -5.45 -25.15 -28.15
C GLN A 197 -6.24 -24.72 -29.40
N SER A 198 -5.68 -25.01 -30.57
CA SER A 198 -6.37 -24.95 -31.85
C SER A 198 -7.49 -25.99 -31.86
N THR A 199 -8.71 -25.55 -31.58
CA THR A 199 -9.92 -26.33 -31.86
C THR A 199 -10.18 -26.30 -33.36
N GLU A 200 -9.85 -27.38 -34.05
CA GLU A 200 -10.26 -27.64 -35.43
C GLU A 200 -11.79 -27.71 -35.51
N ARG A 201 -12.44 -26.62 -35.92
CA ARG A 201 -13.82 -26.66 -36.41
C ARG A 201 -13.79 -27.13 -37.86
N ARG A 202 -14.05 -28.42 -38.07
CA ARG A 202 -14.43 -28.96 -39.39
C ARG A 202 -15.74 -28.30 -39.85
N SER A 203 -15.63 -27.50 -40.89
CA SER A 203 -16.73 -26.96 -41.68
C SER A 203 -17.44 -28.08 -42.46
N LYS A 204 -18.77 -28.16 -42.33
CA LYS A 204 -19.64 -28.77 -43.34
C LYS A 204 -20.52 -27.66 -43.91
N LEU A 205 -20.21 -27.23 -45.12
CA LEU A 205 -21.06 -26.43 -45.98
C LEU A 205 -22.14 -27.33 -46.62
N PRO A 206 -23.40 -26.88 -46.77
CA PRO A 206 -24.31 -27.43 -47.76
C PRO A 206 -24.18 -26.66 -49.10
N PRO A 207 -24.57 -27.26 -50.24
CA PRO A 207 -24.37 -26.67 -51.56
C PRO A 207 -25.41 -25.60 -51.94
N SER A 208 -24.99 -24.79 -52.91
CA SER A 208 -25.62 -23.56 -53.40
C SER A 208 -26.83 -23.74 -54.31
N GLU A 209 -27.77 -22.81 -54.14
CA GLU A 209 -28.66 -22.11 -55.11
C GLU A 209 -29.10 -22.79 -56.41
N ALA A 210 -30.42 -22.73 -56.66
CA ALA A 210 -30.96 -22.28 -57.94
C ALA A 210 -32.44 -21.83 -57.83
N PHE A 211 -32.77 -20.84 -58.67
CA PHE A 211 -34.09 -20.39 -59.14
C PHE A 211 -34.81 -19.24 -58.40
N GLY A 212 -34.87 -18.11 -59.13
CA GLY A 212 -35.63 -16.91 -58.78
C GLY A 212 -37.02 -16.81 -59.42
N ARG A 213 -37.40 -15.54 -59.66
CA ARG A 213 -38.75 -14.98 -59.88
C ARG A 213 -39.51 -14.84 -58.56
N GLY A 214 -40.10 -13.72 -58.17
CA GLY A 214 -40.38 -12.45 -58.82
C GLY A 214 -41.63 -11.85 -58.15
N SER A 215 -41.71 -10.51 -58.14
CA SER A 215 -42.89 -9.68 -57.85
C SER A 215 -43.32 -9.45 -56.39
N GLY A 216 -43.54 -8.17 -56.04
CA GLY A 216 -44.37 -7.76 -54.90
C GLY A 216 -43.82 -6.62 -54.02
N ARG A 217 -43.85 -5.37 -54.51
CA ARG A 217 -44.01 -4.17 -53.65
C ARG A 217 -45.50 -3.79 -53.70
N PRO A 218 -46.13 -3.20 -52.66
CA PRO A 218 -45.82 -1.82 -52.28
C PRO A 218 -45.98 -1.40 -50.79
N ARG A 219 -45.31 -0.26 -50.47
CA ARG A 219 -45.67 0.91 -49.59
C ARG A 219 -46.45 0.63 -48.28
N GLY A 220 -45.93 0.90 -47.08
CA GLY A 220 -45.76 2.24 -46.42
C GLY A 220 -47.04 2.66 -45.65
N PRO A 221 -47.07 3.57 -44.64
CA PRO A 221 -46.01 4.32 -43.94
C PRO A 221 -46.09 4.29 -42.38
N GLN A 222 -45.20 5.10 -41.81
CA GLN A 222 -44.78 5.47 -40.43
C GLN A 222 -45.83 5.83 -39.33
N PRO A 223 -45.39 6.08 -38.06
CA PRO A 223 -46.18 6.03 -36.81
C PRO A 223 -46.62 7.42 -36.27
N PRO A 224 -47.41 7.49 -35.17
CA PRO A 224 -47.51 8.66 -34.29
C PRO A 224 -47.12 8.34 -32.83
N THR A 225 -46.14 9.01 -32.22
CA THR A 225 -46.13 10.30 -31.46
C THR A 225 -46.48 10.23 -29.97
N LEU A 226 -45.71 11.03 -29.22
CA LEU A 226 -45.63 11.31 -27.78
C LEU A 226 -46.92 11.79 -27.10
N GLY A 227 -46.95 11.57 -25.76
CA GLY A 227 -47.63 12.37 -24.73
C GLY A 227 -48.31 11.50 -23.66
N PRO A 228 -48.45 11.96 -22.40
CA PRO A 228 -48.05 13.24 -21.79
C PRO A 228 -46.73 13.20 -21.00
#